data_AF-A0A6V7X011-F1
#
_entry.id   AF-A0A6V7X011-F1
#
_cell.length_a   1.000
_cell.length_b   1.000
_cell.length_c   1.000
_cell.angle_alpha   90.00
_cell.angle_beta   90.00
_cell.angle_gamma   90.00
#
_symmetry.space_group_name_H-M   'P 1'
#
loop_
_entity.id
_entity.type
_entity.pdbx_description
1 polymer ?
#
loop_
_entity_poly.entity_id
_entity_poly.type
_entity_poly.pdbx_seq_one_letter_code
_entity_poly.pdbx_strand_id
1 'polypeptide(L)'
;MAQRATCPECRAEVGNQPTIFAQGQLWYLFENRPYCLECHANRRNPRCALETCQQVLAGEVYFALDNYWHPQCFRCEGCSRPLEGGNYYLVDNRPYDLACHWGRRLALQNRNDQL
;
A
#
# COMPACT_ATOMS: atom_id res chain seq x y z
N MET A 1 -7.05 27.41 29.02
CA MET A 1 -6.28 26.20 28.68
C MET A 1 -6.78 25.71 27.32
N ALA A 2 -6.02 25.93 26.24
CA ALA A 2 -6.44 25.58 24.88
C ALA A 2 -6.32 24.06 24.67
N GLN A 3 -7.44 23.36 24.55
CA GLN A 3 -7.47 21.91 24.37
C GLN A 3 -7.03 21.59 22.94
N ARG A 4 -5.78 21.17 22.74
CA ARG A 4 -5.26 20.79 21.42
C ARG A 4 -6.10 19.63 20.87
N ALA A 5 -6.84 19.88 19.80
CA ALA A 5 -7.53 18.82 19.08
C ALA A 5 -6.48 17.98 18.34
N THR A 6 -6.50 16.67 18.57
CA THR A 6 -5.54 15.73 17.96
C THR A 6 -6.30 14.61 17.27
N CYS A 7 -5.78 14.17 16.12
CA CYS A 7 -6.35 13.04 15.44
C CYS A 7 -6.11 11.75 16.25
N PRO A 8 -7.15 10.95 16.55
CA PRO A 8 -6.98 9.73 17.33
C PRO A 8 -6.18 8.64 16.62
N GLU A 9 -6.02 8.71 15.30
CA GLU A 9 -5.28 7.69 14.53
C GLU A 9 -3.81 8.02 14.37
N CYS A 10 -3.48 9.22 13.89
CA CYS A 10 -2.09 9.62 13.66
C CYS A 10 -1.49 10.49 14.77
N ARG A 11 -2.29 10.91 15.76
CA ARG A 11 -1.93 11.87 16.81
C ARG A 11 -1.51 13.25 16.30
N ALA A 12 -1.67 13.54 15.01
CA ALA A 12 -1.39 14.86 14.45
C ALA A 12 -2.29 15.92 15.08
N GLU A 13 -1.74 17.10 15.31
CA GLU A 13 -2.48 18.27 15.75
C GLU A 13 -3.39 18.76 14.62
N VAL A 14 -4.69 18.70 14.85
CA VAL A 14 -5.70 19.22 13.93
C VAL A 14 -6.12 20.59 14.45
N GLY A 15 -5.94 21.60 13.59
CA GLY A 15 -5.89 23.01 13.99
C GLY A 15 -7.10 23.44 14.83
N ASN A 16 -6.84 24.00 16.01
CA ASN A 16 -7.88 24.34 16.97
C ASN A 16 -8.16 25.84 17.08
N GLN A 17 -8.23 26.61 15.98
CA GLN A 17 -8.71 28.01 16.06
C GLN A 17 -9.40 28.53 14.78
N PRO A 18 -10.50 29.31 14.93
CA PRO A 18 -11.09 30.10 13.85
C PRO A 18 -10.32 31.41 13.67
N THR A 19 -9.15 31.38 13.04
CA THR A 19 -8.47 32.63 12.65
C THR A 19 -7.92 32.53 11.24
N ILE A 20 -8.63 33.26 10.39
CA ILE A 20 -8.32 33.71 9.04
C ILE A 20 -6.82 34.07 8.95
N PHE A 21 -6.06 33.29 8.16
CA PHE A 21 -4.63 33.40 7.79
C PHE A 21 -3.54 33.03 8.82
N ALA A 22 -3.15 31.75 8.84
CA ALA A 22 -1.78 31.29 8.50
C ALA A 22 -1.73 29.76 8.61
N GLN A 23 -1.63 29.08 7.45
CA GLN A 23 -1.54 27.62 7.26
C GLN A 23 -2.82 26.81 7.55
N GLY A 24 -3.96 27.25 6.98
CA GLY A 24 -5.27 26.61 7.10
C GLY A 24 -5.29 25.12 6.72
N GLN A 25 -5.04 24.26 7.69
CA GLN A 25 -5.10 22.81 7.52
C GLN A 25 -6.51 22.33 7.90
N LEU A 26 -7.27 21.89 6.90
CA LEU A 26 -8.64 21.41 7.04
C LEU A 26 -8.67 20.08 7.81
N TRP A 27 -9.62 19.94 8.74
CA TRP A 27 -9.86 18.71 9.50
C TRP A 27 -11.35 18.37 9.46
N TYR A 28 -11.66 17.08 9.60
CA TYR A 28 -13.01 16.54 9.49
C TYR A 28 -13.50 16.08 10.85
N LEU A 29 -14.76 16.40 11.17
CA LEU A 29 -15.38 16.02 12.43
C LEU A 29 -16.25 14.77 12.19
N PHE A 30 -15.84 13.64 12.75
CA PHE A 30 -16.55 12.35 12.63
C PHE A 30 -16.81 11.79 14.02
N GLU A 31 -18.07 11.48 14.35
CA GLU A 31 -18.48 11.01 15.69
C GLU A 31 -17.95 11.85 16.85
N ASN A 32 -17.98 13.18 16.72
CA ASN A 32 -17.46 14.11 17.73
C ASN A 32 -15.95 13.98 18.02
N ARG A 33 -15.20 13.32 17.12
CA ARG A 33 -13.74 13.25 17.15
C ARG A 33 -13.17 13.97 15.93
N PRO A 34 -12.11 14.77 16.11
CA PRO A 34 -11.49 15.49 15.00
C PRO A 34 -10.48 14.58 14.30
N TYR A 35 -10.61 14.40 13.00
CA TYR A 35 -9.71 13.61 12.16
C TYR A 35 -8.97 14.50 11.18
N CYS A 36 -7.71 14.14 10.91
CA CYS A 36 -6.95 14.78 9.84
C CYS A 36 -7.58 14.45 8.47
N LEU A 37 -7.49 15.36 7.48
CA LEU A 37 -7.98 15.11 6.10
C LEU A 37 -7.54 13.74 5.60
N GLU A 38 -6.25 13.43 5.79
CA GLU A 38 -5.62 12.20 5.34
C GLU A 38 -6.14 10.96 6.07
N CYS A 39 -6.40 11.06 7.37
CA CYS A 39 -6.90 9.98 8.22
C CYS A 39 -8.36 9.66 7.91
N HIS A 40 -9.16 10.72 7.75
CA HIS A 40 -10.56 10.61 7.37
C HIS A 40 -10.70 9.98 5.98
N ALA A 41 -9.82 10.33 5.04
CA ALA A 41 -9.74 9.70 3.72
C ALA A 41 -9.25 8.24 3.81
N ASN A 42 -8.13 7.99 4.50
CA ASN A 42 -7.50 6.67 4.62
C ASN A 42 -8.41 5.61 5.24
N ARG A 43 -9.36 6.00 6.10
CA ARG A 43 -10.37 5.07 6.64
C ARG A 43 -11.27 4.43 5.59
N ARG A 44 -11.44 5.07 4.43
CA ARG A 44 -12.20 4.51 3.31
C ARG A 44 -11.32 3.69 2.36
N ASN A 45 -10.01 3.70 2.55
CA ASN A 45 -9.11 3.08 1.59
C ASN A 45 -9.04 1.57 1.81
N PRO A 46 -8.96 0.79 0.72
CA PRO A 46 -8.71 -0.63 0.81
C PRO A 46 -7.36 -0.90 1.48
N ARG A 47 -7.23 -2.08 2.09
CA ARG A 47 -5.96 -2.54 2.64
C ARG A 47 -5.19 -3.31 1.59
N CYS A 48 -3.87 -3.27 1.69
CA CYS A 48 -3.01 -4.10 0.87
C CYS A 48 -3.31 -5.58 1.12
N ALA A 49 -3.56 -6.34 0.05
CA ALA A 49 -3.82 -7.77 0.12
C ALA A 49 -2.59 -8.61 0.52
N LEU A 50 -1.40 -8.00 0.54
CA LEU A 50 -0.20 -8.65 1.04
C LEU A 50 -0.29 -8.86 2.56
N GLU A 51 -0.27 -10.12 2.98
CA GLU A 51 -0.36 -10.53 4.40
C GLU A 51 0.72 -9.89 5.29
N THR A 52 1.92 -9.66 4.76
CA THR A 52 3.01 -9.05 5.53
C THR A 52 2.88 -7.53 5.69
N CYS A 53 2.04 -6.87 4.88
CA CYS A 53 1.86 -5.43 4.94
C CYS A 53 0.55 -5.09 5.66
N GLN A 54 -0.60 -5.51 5.12
CA GLN A 54 -1.94 -5.18 5.63
C GLN A 54 -2.18 -3.68 5.94
N GLN A 55 -1.32 -2.80 5.44
CA GLN A 55 -1.44 -1.35 5.64
C GLN A 55 -2.50 -0.78 4.72
N VAL A 56 -3.09 0.33 5.15
CA VAL A 56 -4.02 1.12 4.33
C VAL A 56 -3.28 1.64 3.09
N LEU A 57 -3.95 1.57 1.95
CA LEU A 57 -3.44 2.08 0.70
C LEU A 57 -3.71 3.58 0.61
N ALA A 58 -2.77 4.40 1.06
CA ALA A 58 -2.83 5.85 0.97
C ALA A 58 -2.05 6.33 -0.26
N GLY A 59 -2.74 6.85 -1.28
CA GLY A 59 -2.12 7.36 -2.50
C GLY A 59 -2.17 6.39 -3.69
N GLU A 60 -1.03 6.09 -4.30
CA GLU A 60 -0.93 5.23 -5.48
C GLU A 60 -1.19 3.76 -5.13
N VAL A 61 -2.15 3.16 -5.83
CA VAL A 61 -2.58 1.78 -5.63
C VAL A 61 -2.40 0.97 -6.90
N TYR A 62 -1.99 -0.27 -6.74
CA TYR A 62 -1.88 -1.23 -7.83
C TYR A 62 -3.03 -2.23 -7.73
N PHE A 63 -3.91 -2.24 -8.74
CA PHE A 63 -5.03 -3.18 -8.80
C PHE A 63 -4.62 -4.40 -9.61
N ALA A 64 -4.59 -5.56 -8.97
CA ALA A 64 -4.24 -6.84 -9.57
C ALA A 64 -4.91 -7.98 -8.79
N LEU A 65 -5.25 -9.08 -9.47
CA LEU A 65 -5.90 -10.25 -8.83
C LEU A 65 -7.21 -9.91 -8.09
N ASP A 66 -8.01 -8.97 -8.63
CA ASP A 66 -9.23 -8.46 -7.99
C ASP A 66 -9.00 -7.82 -6.61
N ASN A 67 -7.75 -7.50 -6.30
CA ASN A 67 -7.31 -6.98 -5.01
C ASN A 67 -6.45 -5.74 -5.19
N TYR A 68 -6.30 -4.99 -4.10
CA TYR A 68 -5.46 -3.79 -4.08
C TYR A 68 -4.14 -4.05 -3.37
N TRP A 69 -3.06 -3.53 -3.96
CA TRP A 69 -1.70 -3.75 -3.51
C TRP A 69 -0.94 -2.43 -3.53
N HIS A 70 0.06 -2.27 -2.66
CA HIS A 70 1.03 -1.20 -2.87
C HIS A 70 1.90 -1.55 -4.09
N PRO A 71 2.31 -0.57 -4.90
CA PRO A 71 3.21 -0.80 -6.02
C PRO A 71 4.52 -1.50 -5.61
N GLN A 72 5.00 -1.26 -4.39
CA GLN A 72 6.17 -1.95 -3.82
C GLN A 72 5.84 -3.33 -3.21
N CYS A 73 4.59 -3.56 -2.80
CA CYS A 73 4.16 -4.83 -2.22
C CYS A 73 3.87 -5.89 -3.30
N PHE A 74 3.52 -5.47 -4.51
CA PHE A 74 3.29 -6.37 -5.63
C PHE A 74 4.64 -6.85 -6.21
N ARG A 75 5.17 -7.93 -5.62
CA ARG A 75 6.49 -8.49 -5.96
C ARG A 75 6.38 -9.97 -6.32
N CYS A 76 7.32 -10.43 -7.15
CA CYS A 76 7.40 -11.84 -7.51
C CYS A 76 7.69 -12.69 -6.27
N GLU A 77 6.96 -13.79 -6.08
CA GLU A 77 7.23 -14.66 -4.93
C GLU A 77 8.54 -15.44 -5.04
N GLY A 78 9.00 -15.73 -6.26
CA GLY A 78 10.26 -16.44 -6.50
C GLY A 78 11.51 -15.61 -6.22
N CYS A 79 11.54 -14.35 -6.65
CA CYS A 79 12.73 -13.49 -6.56
C CYS A 79 12.54 -12.24 -5.69
N SER A 80 11.34 -12.01 -5.14
CA SER A 80 10.96 -10.82 -4.36
C SER A 80 11.17 -9.47 -5.07
N ARG A 81 11.35 -9.46 -6.39
CA ARG A 81 11.46 -8.21 -7.17
C ARG A 81 10.09 -7.58 -7.39
N PRO A 82 9.98 -6.24 -7.29
CA PRO A 82 8.73 -5.54 -7.61
C PRO A 82 8.35 -5.79 -9.07
N LEU A 83 7.06 -6.07 -9.28
CA LEU A 83 6.46 -6.30 -10.59
C LEU A 83 5.83 -4.98 -11.08
N GLU A 84 6.66 -3.95 -11.17
CA GLU A 84 6.29 -2.66 -11.71
C GLU A 84 6.26 -2.73 -13.25
N GLY A 85 5.14 -2.35 -13.87
CA GLY A 85 5.06 -2.24 -15.34
C GLY A 85 4.27 -3.33 -16.09
N GLY A 86 3.39 -4.08 -15.41
CA GLY A 86 2.28 -4.77 -16.07
C GLY A 86 2.59 -6.09 -16.77
N ASN A 87 3.85 -6.55 -16.79
CA ASN A 87 4.23 -7.87 -17.31
C ASN A 87 4.51 -8.83 -16.16
N TYR A 88 3.46 -9.46 -15.63
CA TYR A 88 3.55 -10.49 -14.61
C TYR A 88 2.74 -11.72 -15.01
N TYR A 89 3.10 -12.86 -14.42
CA TYR A 89 2.43 -14.14 -14.62
C TYR A 89 1.84 -14.61 -13.30
N LEU A 90 0.66 -15.20 -13.35
CA LEU A 90 -0.02 -15.70 -12.17
C LEU A 90 0.10 -17.21 -12.13
N VAL A 91 0.69 -17.74 -11.06
CA VAL A 91 0.77 -19.18 -10.80
C VAL A 91 0.20 -19.39 -9.39
N ASP A 92 -0.86 -20.18 -9.26
CA ASP A 92 -1.55 -20.43 -7.98
C ASP A 92 -2.03 -19.16 -7.24
N ASN A 93 -2.54 -18.16 -7.96
CA ASN A 93 -2.88 -16.81 -7.44
C ASN A 93 -1.70 -16.03 -6.86
N ARG A 94 -0.47 -16.43 -7.18
CA ARG A 94 0.74 -15.73 -6.75
C ARG A 94 1.41 -15.09 -7.95
N PRO A 95 1.86 -13.84 -7.84
CA PRO A 95 2.48 -13.14 -8.95
C PRO A 95 3.94 -13.57 -9.10
N TYR A 96 4.32 -13.85 -10.34
CA TYR A 96 5.66 -14.24 -10.77
C TYR A 96 6.17 -13.31 -11.87
N ASP A 97 7.46 -13.00 -11.85
CA ASP A 97 8.09 -12.25 -12.91
C ASP A 97 8.34 -13.15 -14.14
N LEU A 98 8.51 -12.50 -15.28
CA LEU A 98 8.86 -13.10 -16.57
C LEU A 98 10.00 -14.15 -16.46
N ALA A 99 11.08 -13.77 -15.77
CA ALA A 99 12.27 -14.57 -15.61
C ALA A 99 12.10 -15.68 -14.56
N CYS A 100 11.32 -15.53 -13.48
CA CYS A 100 11.01 -16.67 -12.61
C CYS A 100 10.03 -17.65 -13.26
N HIS A 101 9.03 -17.12 -13.98
CA HIS A 101 8.04 -17.92 -14.68
C HIS A 101 8.70 -18.81 -15.75
N TRP A 102 9.64 -18.27 -16.55
CA TRP A 102 10.37 -19.05 -17.55
C TRP A 102 11.70 -19.65 -17.04
N GLY A 103 12.30 -19.08 -16.01
CA GLY A 103 13.56 -19.53 -15.41
C GLY A 103 13.42 -20.86 -14.68
N ARG A 104 12.24 -21.19 -14.14
CA ARG A 104 11.92 -22.56 -13.69
C ARG A 104 12.15 -23.61 -14.79
N ARG A 105 12.00 -23.22 -16.07
CA ARG A 105 12.22 -24.08 -17.23
C ARG A 105 13.71 -24.23 -17.58
N LEU A 106 14.53 -23.20 -17.32
CA LEU A 106 15.98 -23.19 -17.60
C LEU A 106 16.84 -23.71 -16.44
N ALA A 107 16.37 -23.61 -15.19
CA ALA A 107 17.03 -24.17 -14.01
C ALA A 107 16.97 -25.72 -13.96
N LEU A 108 16.08 -26.33 -14.76
CA LEU A 108 16.10 -27.77 -15.03
C LEU A 108 17.11 -28.13 -16.14
N GLN A 109 17.42 -27.22 -17.06
CA GLN A 109 18.38 -27.49 -18.14
C GLN A 109 19.84 -27.35 -17.68
N ASN A 110 20.17 -26.44 -16.76
CA ASN A 110 21.54 -26.26 -16.27
C ASN A 110 22.00 -27.28 -15.21
N ARG A 111 21.14 -28.19 -14.75
CA ARG A 111 21.56 -29.33 -13.91
C ARG A 111 21.98 -30.56 -14.72
N ASN A 112 21.70 -30.59 -16.02
CA ASN A 112 22.13 -31.68 -16.90
C ASN A 112 23.46 -31.41 -17.61
N ASP A 113 24.14 -30.30 -17.31
CA ASP A 113 25.48 -29.95 -17.83
C ASP A 113 26.58 -30.15 -16.76
N GLN A 114 26.39 -31.12 -15.84
CA GLN A 114 27.42 -31.56 -14.89
C GLN A 114 27.51 -33.09 -14.75
N LEU A 115 27.09 -33.85 -15.77
CA LEU A 115 27.31 -35.30 -15.87
C LEU A 115 28.11 -35.63 -17.12
#